data_AF-A0A6A6VXI6-F1
#
_entry.id   AF-A0A6A6VXI6-F1
#
_cell.length_a   1.000
_cell.length_b   1.000
_cell.length_c   1.000
_cell.angle_alpha   90.00
_cell.angle_beta   90.00
_cell.angle_gamma   90.00
#
_symmetry.space_group_name_H-M   'P 1'
#
loop_
_entity.id
_entity.type
_entity.pdbx_description
1 polymer ?
#
loop_
_entity_poly.entity_id
_entity_poly.type
_entity_poly.pdbx_seq_one_letter_code
_entity_poly.pdbx_strand_id
1 'polypeptide(L)'
;MPVPFEALIPYGIIVGMFGITGAGLNWLRYTQNGGKRPRRTLDQWDRQSTTFSNLKYQLMERDKRLTGFMRGQTDKPHAPDGFELNNPWKLERRIY
;
A
#
# COMPACT_ATOMS: atom_id res chain seq x y z
N MET A 1 31.77 33.00 -18.33
CA MET A 1 30.50 33.67 -18.00
C MET A 1 29.92 33.02 -16.75
N PRO A 2 29.63 33.79 -15.67
CA PRO A 2 29.01 33.23 -14.46
C PRO A 2 27.60 32.71 -14.77
N VAL A 3 27.16 31.68 -14.03
CA VAL A 3 25.85 31.04 -14.22
C VAL A 3 24.72 32.04 -13.88
N PRO A 4 23.70 32.19 -14.74
CA PRO A 4 22.57 33.11 -14.48
C PRO A 4 21.63 32.51 -13.42
N PHE A 5 21.94 32.75 -12.14
CA PHE A 5 21.20 32.20 -10.99
C PHE A 5 19.73 32.63 -10.97
N GLU A 6 19.41 33.84 -11.42
CA GLU A 6 18.04 34.38 -11.51
C GLU A 6 17.15 33.51 -12.41
N ALA A 7 17.71 32.98 -13.51
CA ALA A 7 17.02 32.05 -14.39
C ALA A 7 16.82 30.66 -13.75
N LEU A 8 17.60 30.32 -12.70
CA LEU A 8 17.51 29.04 -11.99
C LEU A 8 16.58 29.08 -10.78
N ILE A 9 16.24 30.28 -10.26
CA ILE A 9 15.33 30.43 -9.11
C ILE A 9 13.97 29.71 -9.35
N PRO A 10 13.30 29.88 -10.51
CA PRO A 10 12.04 29.18 -10.76
C PRO A 10 12.20 27.66 -10.73
N TYR A 11 13.29 27.14 -11.31
CA TYR A 11 13.58 25.71 -11.30
C TYR A 11 13.91 25.20 -9.89
N GLY A 12 14.61 25.98 -9.07
CA GLY A 12 14.88 25.66 -7.68
C GLY A 12 13.60 25.53 -6.85
N ILE A 13 12.64 26.44 -7.05
CA ILE A 13 11.32 26.37 -6.41
C ILE A 13 10.58 25.10 -6.86
N ILE A 14 10.56 24.81 -8.15
CA ILE A 14 9.91 23.61 -8.70
C ILE A 14 10.50 22.34 -8.07
N VAL A 15 11.84 22.21 -8.08
CA VAL A 15 12.54 21.07 -7.48
C VAL A 15 12.26 20.96 -5.98
N GLY A 16 12.26 22.08 -5.26
CA GLY A 16 11.93 22.12 -3.83
C GLY A 16 10.51 21.62 -3.54
N MET A 17 9.52 22.09 -4.28
CA MET A 17 8.12 21.69 -4.09
C MET A 17 7.89 20.21 -4.43
N PHE A 18 8.50 19.72 -5.52
CA PHE A 18 8.45 18.29 -5.84
C PHE A 18 9.18 17.44 -4.80
N GLY A 19 10.31 17.93 -4.27
CA GLY A 19 11.07 17.26 -3.21
C GLY A 19 10.26 17.11 -1.92
N ILE A 20 9.64 18.20 -1.45
CA ILE A 20 8.78 18.21 -0.25
C ILE A 20 7.59 17.27 -0.43
N THR A 21 6.92 17.35 -1.59
CA THR A 21 5.76 16.49 -1.88
C THR A 21 6.16 15.02 -1.93
N GLY A 22 7.27 14.69 -2.60
CA GLY A 22 7.77 13.32 -2.71
C GLY A 22 8.15 12.73 -1.36
N ALA A 23 8.88 13.49 -0.53
CA ALA A 23 9.26 13.07 0.81
C ALA A 23 8.03 12.92 1.72
N GLY A 24 7.09 13.87 1.68
CA GLY A 24 5.86 13.84 2.46
C GLY A 24 4.98 12.63 2.12
N LEU A 25 4.78 12.35 0.84
CA LEU A 25 4.02 11.17 0.39
C LEU A 25 4.70 9.86 0.78
N ASN A 26 6.03 9.80 0.70
CA ASN A 26 6.77 8.62 1.11
C ASN A 26 6.62 8.35 2.61
N TRP A 27 6.76 9.39 3.43
CA TRP A 27 6.59 9.29 4.88
C TRP A 27 5.16 8.88 5.27
N LEU A 28 4.14 9.50 4.66
CA LEU A 28 2.74 9.15 4.91
C LEU A 28 2.44 7.69 4.53
N ARG A 29 2.94 7.22 3.39
CA ARG A 29 2.74 5.82 2.97
C ARG A 29 3.51 4.85 3.87
N TYR A 30 4.65 5.25 4.40
CA TYR A 30 5.43 4.45 5.34
C TYR A 30 4.69 4.28 6.67
N THR A 31 4.12 5.36 7.22
CA THR A 31 3.34 5.31 8.47
C THR A 31 2.04 4.53 8.29
N GLN A 32 1.32 4.73 7.18
CA GLN A 32 0.11 3.96 6.87
C GLN A 32 0.35 2.45 6.74
N ASN A 33 1.54 2.03 6.30
CA ASN A 33 1.91 0.63 6.18
C ASN A 33 2.50 0.04 7.48
N GLY A 34 2.41 0.76 8.61
CA GLY A 34 2.93 0.29 9.90
C GLY A 34 4.45 0.25 9.94
N GLY A 35 5.11 1.22 9.31
CA GLY A 35 6.57 1.31 9.28
C GLY A 35 7.23 0.38 8.24
N LYS A 36 6.46 -0.09 7.26
CA LYS A 36 6.99 -0.90 6.14
C LYS A 36 6.90 -0.14 4.83
N ARG A 37 7.84 -0.42 3.93
CA ARG A 37 7.81 0.18 2.58
C ARG A 37 6.58 -0.31 1.81
N PRO A 38 5.94 0.55 0.99
CA PRO A 38 4.81 0.14 0.17
C PRO A 38 5.28 -0.87 -0.88
N ARG A 39 4.56 -2.00 -1.00
CA ARG A 39 4.81 -2.98 -2.06
C ARG A 39 4.34 -2.45 -3.41
N ARG A 40 5.16 -2.65 -4.45
CA ARG A 40 4.87 -2.29 -5.84
C ARG A 40 4.66 -3.56 -6.65
N THR A 41 3.97 -3.46 -7.78
CA THR A 41 3.82 -4.59 -8.74
C THR A 41 3.25 -5.87 -8.11
N LEU A 42 2.35 -5.74 -7.13
CA LEU A 42 1.66 -6.90 -6.58
C LEU A 42 0.83 -7.56 -7.70
N ASP A 43 0.97 -8.87 -7.87
CA ASP A 43 0.32 -9.70 -8.89
C ASP A 43 -1.05 -10.23 -8.39
N GLN A 44 -1.67 -11.16 -9.10
CA GLN A 44 -2.95 -11.73 -8.68
C GLN A 44 -2.84 -12.62 -7.44
N TRP A 45 -1.68 -13.23 -7.19
CA TRP A 45 -1.44 -14.04 -5.98
C TRP A 45 -1.33 -13.13 -4.74
N ASP A 46 -0.66 -11.99 -4.91
CA ASP A 46 -0.55 -10.94 -3.91
C ASP A 46 -1.84 -10.09 -3.79
N ARG A 47 -2.60 -9.89 -4.88
CA ARG A 47 -3.77 -8.98 -4.96
C ARG A 47 -5.16 -9.60 -5.08
N GLN A 48 -5.31 -10.86 -5.47
CA GLN A 48 -6.54 -11.44 -6.01
C GLN A 48 -7.35 -10.49 -6.90
N SER A 49 -7.02 -10.53 -8.19
CA SER A 49 -7.80 -10.07 -9.36
C SER A 49 -9.07 -9.26 -9.07
N THR A 50 -9.00 -7.95 -9.32
CA THR A 50 -10.15 -7.21 -9.85
C THR A 50 -9.86 -6.80 -11.27
N THR A 51 -10.10 -7.72 -12.20
CA THR A 51 -10.71 -7.31 -13.46
C THR A 51 -12.17 -7.06 -13.13
N PHE A 52 -12.55 -5.78 -13.06
CA PHE A 52 -13.86 -5.24 -12.68
C PHE A 52 -14.25 -5.32 -11.18
N SER A 53 -14.10 -4.17 -10.53
CA SER A 53 -14.74 -3.74 -9.28
C SER A 53 -14.40 -4.47 -7.96
N ASN A 54 -13.79 -3.69 -7.05
CA ASN A 54 -13.80 -3.85 -5.59
C ASN A 54 -13.38 -5.21 -4.99
N LEU A 55 -12.08 -5.52 -4.86
CA LEU A 55 -11.68 -6.66 -4.03
C LEU A 55 -10.24 -6.61 -3.50
N LYS A 56 -10.09 -7.02 -2.24
CA LYS A 56 -8.86 -7.07 -1.45
C LYS A 56 -8.15 -8.43 -1.58
N TYR A 57 -6.86 -8.35 -1.88
CA TYR A 57 -5.68 -9.20 -1.62
C TYR A 57 -5.85 -10.61 -1.01
N GLN A 58 -5.57 -11.71 -1.72
CA GLN A 58 -5.58 -13.08 -1.15
C GLN A 58 -4.61 -13.26 0.03
N LEU A 59 -3.31 -13.02 -0.20
CA LEU A 59 -2.31 -13.14 0.84
C LEU A 59 -2.39 -12.02 1.88
N MET A 60 -2.58 -10.77 1.46
CA MET A 60 -2.64 -9.67 2.45
C MET A 60 -3.97 -9.63 3.23
N GLU A 61 -5.06 -10.20 2.72
CA GLU A 61 -6.29 -10.40 3.49
C GLU A 61 -6.15 -11.60 4.43
N ARG A 62 -5.47 -12.67 4.04
CA ARG A 62 -5.04 -13.73 4.97
C ARG A 62 -4.20 -13.13 6.10
N ASP A 63 -3.17 -12.35 5.79
CA ASP A 63 -2.31 -11.73 6.80
C ASP A 63 -3.12 -10.77 7.68
N LYS A 64 -4.03 -9.98 7.09
CA LYS A 64 -4.98 -9.15 7.85
C LYS A 64 -5.87 -10.00 8.79
N ARG A 65 -6.30 -11.18 8.39
CA ARG A 65 -7.10 -12.08 9.24
C ARG A 65 -6.26 -12.70 10.36
N LEU A 66 -4.99 -12.98 10.10
CA LEU A 66 -4.06 -13.54 11.08
C LEU A 66 -3.59 -12.50 12.11
N THR A 67 -3.41 -11.24 11.71
CA THR A 67 -2.78 -10.22 12.57
C THR A 67 -3.64 -8.98 12.83
N GLY A 68 -4.84 -8.90 12.25
CA GLY A 68 -5.72 -7.72 12.31
C GLY A 68 -5.28 -6.54 11.44
N PHE A 69 -4.06 -6.57 10.87
CA PHE A 69 -3.46 -5.46 10.12
C PHE A 69 -3.07 -5.88 8.71
N MET A 70 -3.40 -5.08 7.70
CA MET A 70 -3.18 -5.44 6.28
C MET A 70 -1.70 -5.71 5.93
N ARG A 71 -0.75 -5.18 6.71
CA ARG A 71 0.69 -5.40 6.52
C ARG A 71 1.35 -6.09 7.72
N GLY A 72 0.53 -6.63 8.61
CA GLY A 72 1.03 -7.37 9.75
C GLY A 72 1.65 -8.68 9.28
N GLN A 73 2.72 -9.09 9.93
CA GLN A 73 3.35 -10.39 9.72
C GLN A 73 3.46 -11.04 11.09
N THR A 74 3.22 -12.35 11.12
CA THR A 74 3.33 -13.16 12.33
C THR A 74 4.10 -14.42 11.96
N ASP A 75 5.03 -14.81 12.81
CA ASP A 75 5.88 -16.00 12.73
C ASP A 75 5.42 -17.11 13.68
N LYS A 76 4.31 -16.88 14.41
CA LYS A 76 3.73 -17.86 15.33
C LYS A 76 3.41 -19.19 14.62
N PRO A 77 3.79 -20.34 15.20
CA PRO A 77 3.54 -21.66 14.59
C PRO A 77 2.05 -22.05 14.60
N HIS A 78 1.27 -21.53 15.55
CA HIS A 78 -0.15 -21.75 15.65
C HIS A 78 -0.92 -20.46 15.31
N ALA A 79 -2.00 -20.61 14.55
CA ALA A 79 -2.90 -19.51 14.23
C ALA A 79 -3.67 -19.05 15.48
N PRO A 80 -4.08 -17.77 15.56
CA PRO A 80 -4.89 -17.30 16.67
C PRO A 80 -6.28 -17.95 16.65
N ASP A 81 -6.85 -18.12 17.85
CA ASP A 81 -8.19 -18.67 18.02
C ASP A 81 -9.23 -17.86 17.23
N GLY A 82 -10.19 -18.55 16.61
CA GLY A 82 -11.21 -17.92 15.75
C GLY A 82 -10.76 -17.63 14.32
N PHE A 83 -9.48 -17.83 13.96
CA PHE A 83 -9.05 -17.78 12.56
C PHE A 83 -9.78 -18.82 11.70
N GLU A 84 -10.10 -19.97 12.30
CA GLU A 84 -10.86 -21.07 11.68
C GLU A 84 -12.27 -20.66 11.24
N LEU A 85 -12.90 -19.72 11.95
CA LEU A 85 -14.26 -19.23 11.67
C LEU A 85 -14.25 -17.97 10.81
N ASN A 86 -13.11 -17.30 10.66
CA ASN A 86 -12.98 -16.03 9.95
C ASN A 86 -12.70 -16.25 8.45
N ASN A 87 -13.54 -17.03 7.76
CA ASN A 87 -13.43 -17.23 6.32
C ASN A 87 -14.66 -16.68 5.56
N PRO A 88 -14.69 -15.36 5.30
CA PRO A 88 -15.80 -14.75 4.58
C PRO A 88 -15.77 -15.09 3.10
N TRP A 89 -16.89 -15.60 2.58
CA TRP A 89 -17.13 -15.66 1.14
C TRP A 89 -17.68 -14.31 0.66
N LYS A 90 -17.05 -13.75 -0.36
CA LYS A 90 -17.49 -12.48 -0.95
C LYS A 90 -18.60 -12.75 -1.95
N LEU A 91 -19.71 -12.05 -1.79
CA LEU A 91 -20.83 -12.08 -2.72
C LEU A 91 -20.76 -10.83 -3.59
N GLU A 92 -20.83 -11.02 -4.90
CA GLU A 92 -20.94 -9.91 -5.85
C GLU A 92 -22.40 -9.65 -6.21
N ARG A 93 -22.70 -8.40 -6.57
CA ARG A 93 -24.02 -8.08 -7.15
C ARG A 93 -24.07 -8.59 -8.58
N ARG A 94 -25.23 -9.10 -8.99
CA ARG A 94 -25.45 -9.54 -10.36
C ARG A 94 -25.17 -8.38 -11.33
N ILE A 95 -24.28 -8.63 -12.28
CA ILE A 95 -23.93 -7.69 -13.34
C ILE A 95 -25.00 -7.83 -14.43
N TYR A 96 -25.66 -6.73 -14.77
CA TYR A 96 -26.62 -6.62 -15.87
C TYR A 96 -26.22 -5.45 -16.75
#